data_AF-A0A329U147-F1
#
_entry.id   AF-A0A329U147-F1
#
_cell.length_a   1.000
_cell.length_b   1.000
_cell.length_c   1.000
_cell.angle_alpha   90.00
_cell.angle_beta   90.00
_cell.angle_gamma   90.00
#
_symmetry.space_group_name_H-M   'P 1'
#
loop_
_entity.id
_entity.type
_entity.pdbx_description
1 polymer ?
#
loop_
_entity_poly.entity_id
_entity_poly.type
_entity_poly.pdbx_seq_one_letter_code
_entity_poly.pdbx_strand_id
1 'polypeptide(L)'
;MFSKYPQPMRKWTYCGLFDEYSFTFSPLGELYKCWEMVGDNKHKMGYIKDDGTLTDVTFAYYDWLSIDPLKEPDCSDCKYLPICGGGCRMLSYRQTGTYHAAGCEKVKGVIEKQIEVYVRRQVQFQNN
;
A
#
# COMPACT_ATOMS: atom_id res chain seq x y z
N MET A 1 20.03 1.05 -15.92
CA MET A 1 19.33 0.86 -17.21
C MET A 1 17.83 0.92 -16.96
N PHE A 2 17.23 2.11 -17.00
CA PHE A 2 15.80 2.28 -16.75
C PHE A 2 15.02 1.88 -18.01
N SER A 3 14.24 0.80 -17.93
CA SER A 3 13.25 0.49 -18.97
C SER A 3 12.32 1.70 -19.11
N LYS A 4 12.24 2.30 -20.31
CA LYS A 4 11.35 3.43 -20.63
C LYS A 4 9.85 3.08 -20.49
N TYR A 5 9.52 1.83 -20.21
CA TYR A 5 8.17 1.29 -20.33
C TYR A 5 7.74 0.53 -19.08
N PRO A 6 6.46 0.65 -18.69
CA PRO A 6 5.92 -0.03 -17.52
C PRO A 6 5.97 -1.54 -17.74
N GLN A 7 6.61 -2.24 -16.82
CA GLN A 7 6.63 -3.69 -16.77
C GLN A 7 6.05 -4.13 -15.42
N PRO A 8 5.36 -5.28 -15.35
CA PRO A 8 4.91 -5.82 -14.09
C PRO A 8 6.13 -6.19 -13.26
N MET A 9 6.40 -5.41 -12.21
CA MET A 9 7.47 -5.68 -11.26
C MET A 9 6.89 -6.34 -10.03
N ARG A 10 7.63 -7.31 -9.48
CA ARG A 10 7.29 -7.88 -8.18
C ARG A 10 7.31 -6.76 -7.13
N LYS A 11 6.23 -6.67 -6.34
CA LYS A 11 6.10 -5.77 -5.20
C LYS A 11 5.80 -6.58 -3.95
N TRP A 12 6.59 -6.34 -2.92
CA TRP A 12 6.33 -6.86 -1.58
C TRP A 12 5.28 -6.01 -0.86
N THR A 13 5.34 -4.70 -1.06
CA THR A 13 4.41 -3.71 -0.51
C THR A 13 3.82 -2.87 -1.64
N TYR A 14 2.54 -2.54 -1.53
CA TYR A 14 1.86 -1.71 -2.53
C TYR A 14 2.40 -0.27 -2.56
N CYS A 15 2.52 0.33 -1.38
CA CYS A 15 2.89 1.73 -1.16
C CYS A 15 4.05 1.80 -0.17
N GLY A 16 4.96 2.77 -0.35
CA GLY A 16 6.07 3.01 0.59
C GLY A 16 5.60 3.39 1.99
N LEU A 17 4.40 3.96 2.13
CA LEU A 17 3.76 4.26 3.42
C LEU A 17 3.28 3.01 4.18
N PHE A 18 3.35 1.84 3.55
CA PHE A 18 3.13 0.56 4.22
C PHE A 18 4.39 0.05 4.90
N ASP A 19 5.55 0.64 4.62
CA ASP A 19 6.81 0.27 5.28
C ASP A 19 6.74 0.53 6.79
N GLU A 20 7.45 -0.29 7.55
CA GLU A 20 7.47 -0.23 9.01
C GLU A 20 7.97 1.13 9.51
N TYR A 21 9.01 1.67 8.86
CA TYR A 21 9.69 2.90 9.25
C TYR A 21 9.22 4.14 8.47
N SER A 22 8.22 4.00 7.60
CA SER A 22 7.62 5.14 6.90
C SER A 22 6.46 5.71 7.70
N PHE A 23 6.49 7.01 7.94
CA PHE A 23 5.46 7.73 8.71
C PHE A 23 5.19 9.11 8.12
N THR A 24 3.98 9.61 8.37
CA THR A 24 3.55 10.97 8.04
C THR A 24 3.32 11.75 9.33
N PHE A 25 3.89 12.94 9.41
CA PHE A 25 3.76 13.82 10.58
C PHE A 25 2.90 15.03 10.24
N SER A 26 1.97 15.35 11.15
CA SER A 26 1.22 16.61 11.12
C SER A 26 2.07 17.77 11.65
N PRO A 27 1.81 19.03 11.27
CA PRO A 27 2.45 20.20 11.87
C PRO A 27 2.28 20.32 13.40
N LEU A 28 1.31 19.60 13.97
CA LEU A 28 1.06 19.53 15.42
C LEU A 28 1.85 18.42 16.12
N GLY A 29 2.75 17.73 15.42
CA GLY A 29 3.53 16.61 15.97
C GLY A 29 2.74 15.29 16.05
N GLU A 30 1.56 15.20 15.42
CA GLU A 30 0.79 13.95 15.38
C GLU A 30 1.37 12.97 14.35
N LEU A 31 1.40 11.69 14.71
CA LEU A 31 1.87 10.60 13.88
C LEU A 31 0.71 9.91 13.14
N TYR A 32 0.87 9.71 11.83
CA TYR A 32 -0.02 8.93 10.97
C TYR A 32 0.79 8.04 10.01
N LYS A 33 0.17 7.02 9.42
CA LYS A 33 0.83 6.21 8.36
C LYS A 33 0.66 6.79 6.96
N CYS A 34 -0.50 7.38 6.65
CA CYS A 34 -0.79 7.91 5.33
C CYS A 34 -1.12 9.40 5.40
N TRP A 35 -0.73 10.17 4.37
CA TRP A 35 -1.12 11.57 4.26
C TRP A 35 -2.63 11.77 4.21
N GLU A 36 -3.39 10.78 3.71
CA GLU A 36 -4.85 10.86 3.65
C GLU A 36 -5.52 10.72 5.03
N MET A 37 -4.77 10.30 6.05
CA MET A 37 -5.28 10.11 7.43
C MET A 37 -5.07 11.34 8.31
N VAL A 38 -4.23 12.27 7.88
CA VAL A 38 -3.86 13.43 8.69
C VAL A 38 -5.09 14.27 8.99
N GLY A 39 -5.35 14.49 10.28
CA GLY A 39 -6.51 15.25 10.77
C GLY A 39 -7.70 14.38 11.23
N ASP A 40 -7.69 13.05 10.97
CA ASP A 40 -8.66 12.14 11.58
C ASP A 40 -8.07 11.45 12.81
N ASN A 41 -8.55 11.85 13.99
CA ASN A 41 -8.10 11.28 15.27
C ASN A 41 -8.28 9.76 15.37
N LYS A 42 -9.16 9.13 14.58
CA LYS A 42 -9.30 7.66 14.53
C LYS A 42 -8.06 6.96 13.99
N HIS A 43 -7.28 7.66 13.17
CA HIS A 43 -6.12 7.13 12.47
C HIS A 43 -4.80 7.62 13.08
N LYS A 44 -4.87 8.49 14.08
CA LYS A 44 -3.71 9.01 14.79
C LYS A 44 -3.04 7.88 15.55
N MET A 45 -1.74 7.73 15.35
CA MET A 45 -0.91 6.67 15.93
C MET A 45 -0.18 7.10 17.19
N GLY A 46 -0.06 8.40 17.44
CA GLY A 46 0.61 8.96 18.61
C GLY A 46 1.12 10.38 18.33
N TYR A 47 2.09 10.81 19.13
CA TYR A 47 2.77 12.10 19.00
C TYR A 47 4.29 11.92 18.96
N ILE A 48 4.96 12.69 18.10
CA ILE A 48 6.42 12.80 18.14
C ILE A 48 6.82 13.98 19.02
N LYS A 49 7.78 13.75 19.92
CA LYS A 49 8.40 14.78 20.76
C LYS A 49 9.64 15.37 20.09
N ASP A 50 10.09 16.51 20.61
CA ASP A 50 11.27 17.23 20.12
C ASP A 50 12.57 16.39 20.19
N ASP A 51 12.63 15.42 21.11
CA ASP A 51 13.73 14.47 21.24
C ASP A 51 13.66 13.29 20.26
N GLY A 52 12.65 13.27 19.39
CA GLY A 52 12.39 12.20 18.42
C GLY A 52 11.68 10.98 19.00
N THR A 53 11.26 11.01 20.27
CA THR A 53 10.54 9.91 20.89
C THR A 53 9.06 9.90 20.50
N LEU A 54 8.51 8.71 20.31
CA LEU A 54 7.09 8.50 20.06
C LEU A 54 6.37 8.32 21.40
N THR A 55 5.32 9.11 21.64
CA THR A 55 4.46 9.00 22.82
C THR A 55 2.99 8.83 22.47
N ASP A 56 2.21 8.41 23.46
CA ASP A 56 0.75 8.26 23.35
C ASP A 56 0.35 7.34 22.20
N VAL A 57 1.10 6.24 22.04
CA VAL A 57 0.87 5.26 20.97
C VAL A 57 -0.53 4.70 21.07
N THR A 58 -1.29 4.81 20.00
CA THR A 58 -2.68 4.33 19.94
C THR A 58 -2.76 2.94 19.33
N PHE A 59 -3.93 2.30 19.45
CA PHE A 59 -4.20 1.02 18.80
C PHE A 59 -4.01 1.06 17.27
N ALA A 60 -4.27 2.20 16.62
CA ALA A 60 -4.12 2.34 15.17
C ALA A 60 -2.70 2.02 14.68
N TYR A 61 -1.68 2.26 15.51
CA TYR A 61 -0.30 1.90 15.20
C TYR A 61 -0.12 0.38 15.05
N TYR A 62 -0.58 -0.37 16.06
CA TYR A 62 -0.47 -1.83 16.08
C TYR A 62 -1.37 -2.48 15.02
N ASP A 63 -2.60 -1.96 14.87
CA ASP A 63 -3.55 -2.45 13.88
C ASP A 63 -2.94 -2.37 12.47
N TRP A 64 -2.32 -1.23 12.13
CA TRP A 64 -1.66 -1.05 10.84
C TRP A 64 -0.47 -1.99 10.61
N LEU A 65 0.40 -2.16 11.61
CA LEU A 65 1.57 -3.04 11.48
C LEU A 65 1.21 -4.53 11.43
N SER A 66 0.03 -4.89 11.92
CA SER A 66 -0.46 -6.28 11.92
C SER A 66 -1.06 -6.74 10.59
N ILE A 67 -1.20 -5.82 9.62
CA ILE A 67 -1.84 -6.09 8.34
C ILE A 67 -1.00 -7.07 7.52
N ASP A 68 -1.63 -8.16 7.10
CA ASP A 68 -1.04 -9.18 6.25
C ASP A 68 -2.00 -9.53 5.09
N PRO A 69 -1.67 -9.20 3.83
CA PRO A 69 -2.50 -9.58 2.69
C PRO A 69 -2.69 -11.10 2.56
N LEU A 70 -1.81 -11.94 3.11
CA LEU A 70 -1.95 -13.40 3.03
C LEU A 70 -3.04 -13.95 3.96
N LYS A 71 -3.47 -13.17 4.96
CA LYS A 71 -4.57 -13.55 5.85
C LYS A 71 -5.95 -13.21 5.29
N GLU A 72 -5.99 -12.39 4.24
CA GLU A 72 -7.23 -11.97 3.60
C GLU A 72 -7.57 -12.90 2.43
N PRO A 73 -8.73 -13.61 2.43
CA PRO A 73 -9.06 -14.62 1.42
C PRO A 73 -8.99 -14.12 -0.03
N ASP A 74 -9.50 -12.91 -0.27
CA ASP A 74 -9.49 -12.29 -1.60
C ASP A 74 -8.06 -12.00 -2.11
N CYS A 75 -7.12 -11.80 -1.19
CA CYS A 75 -5.71 -11.54 -1.51
C CYS A 75 -4.90 -12.83 -1.57
N SER A 76 -5.13 -13.79 -0.68
CA SER A 76 -4.38 -15.06 -0.61
C SER A 76 -4.51 -15.87 -1.89
N ASP A 77 -5.70 -15.88 -2.49
CA ASP A 77 -5.99 -16.61 -3.72
C ASP A 77 -5.72 -15.78 -4.99
N CYS A 78 -5.25 -14.54 -4.84
CA CYS A 78 -5.08 -13.61 -5.95
C CYS A 78 -3.76 -13.81 -6.69
N LYS A 79 -3.85 -14.22 -7.97
CA LYS A 79 -2.71 -14.31 -8.90
C LYS A 79 -1.91 -13.00 -9.09
N TYR A 80 -2.51 -11.85 -8.78
CA TYR A 80 -1.86 -10.55 -8.92
C TYR A 80 -1.20 -10.06 -7.63
N LEU A 81 -1.33 -10.79 -6.50
CA LEU A 81 -0.75 -10.38 -5.22
C LEU A 81 0.75 -10.07 -5.30
N PRO A 82 1.60 -10.88 -5.98
CA PRO A 82 3.03 -10.59 -6.10
C PRO A 82 3.35 -9.28 -6.84
N ILE A 83 2.40 -8.71 -7.58
CA ILE A 83 2.56 -7.46 -8.34
C ILE A 83 1.87 -6.30 -7.61
N CYS A 84 0.75 -6.56 -6.92
CA CYS A 84 -0.04 -5.53 -6.25
C CYS A 84 0.37 -5.28 -4.80
N GLY A 85 0.95 -6.24 -4.09
CA GLY A 85 1.38 -6.09 -2.69
C GLY A 85 0.24 -5.76 -1.71
N GLY A 86 -1.00 -6.17 -1.99
CA GLY A 86 -2.18 -5.96 -1.12
C GLY A 86 -2.98 -4.68 -1.37
N GLY A 87 -2.56 -3.83 -2.31
CA GLY A 87 -3.31 -2.63 -2.69
C GLY A 87 -3.33 -1.50 -1.65
N CYS A 88 -4.22 -0.53 -1.82
CA CYS A 88 -4.28 0.65 -0.96
C CYS A 88 -5.15 0.41 0.28
N ARG A 89 -4.54 0.52 1.47
CA ARG A 89 -5.22 0.30 2.77
C ARG A 89 -6.21 1.40 3.12
N MET A 90 -5.95 2.65 2.72
CA MET A 90 -6.91 3.73 2.93
C MET A 90 -8.18 3.54 2.06
N LEU A 91 -8.05 2.98 0.86
CA LEU A 91 -9.21 2.63 0.03
C LEU A 91 -10.02 1.50 0.69
N SER A 92 -9.33 0.46 1.16
CA SER A 92 -9.94 -0.63 1.92
C SER A 92 -10.75 -0.12 3.11
N TYR A 93 -10.15 0.76 3.93
CA TYR A 93 -10.83 1.34 5.08
C TYR A 93 -12.04 2.22 4.70
N ARG A 94 -11.95 3.01 3.63
CA ARG A 94 -13.10 3.81 3.16
C ARG A 94 -14.28 2.96 2.71
N GLN A 95 -14.02 1.78 2.16
CA GLN A 95 -15.06 0.89 1.65
C GLN A 95 -15.64 -0.03 2.73
N THR A 96 -14.79 -0.50 3.65
CA THR A 96 -15.14 -1.59 4.58
C THR A 96 -15.07 -1.20 6.05
N GLY A 97 -14.46 -0.05 6.38
CA GLY A 97 -14.19 0.36 7.75
C GLY A 97 -13.00 -0.35 8.41
N THR A 98 -12.27 -1.20 7.68
CA THR A 98 -11.08 -1.91 8.18
C THR A 98 -9.91 -1.78 7.20
N TYR A 99 -8.68 -1.81 7.70
CA TYR A 99 -7.49 -1.82 6.84
C TYR A 99 -7.17 -3.20 6.27
N HIS A 100 -7.70 -4.25 6.90
CA HIS A 100 -7.32 -5.63 6.62
C HIS A 100 -7.93 -6.16 5.32
N ALA A 101 -9.03 -5.56 4.86
CA ALA A 101 -9.68 -5.95 3.61
C ALA A 101 -8.87 -5.55 2.36
N ALA A 102 -9.25 -6.11 1.22
CA ALA A 102 -8.56 -5.91 -0.06
C ALA A 102 -8.75 -4.51 -0.66
N GLY A 103 -7.64 -3.83 -1.01
CA GLY A 103 -7.63 -2.49 -1.62
C GLY A 103 -7.45 -2.49 -3.15
N CYS A 104 -8.22 -3.30 -3.88
CA CYS A 104 -7.92 -3.65 -5.28
C CYS A 104 -8.30 -2.61 -6.36
N GLU A 105 -9.23 -1.70 -6.06
CA GLU A 105 -10.00 -0.91 -7.05
C GLU A 105 -9.11 -0.22 -8.11
N LYS A 106 -8.04 0.46 -7.69
CA LYS A 106 -7.16 1.19 -8.62
C LYS A 106 -6.09 0.32 -9.28
N VAL A 107 -5.87 -0.89 -8.78
CA VAL A 107 -4.62 -1.64 -9.01
C VAL A 107 -4.84 -2.77 -10.01
N LYS A 108 -5.91 -3.55 -9.84
CA LYS A 108 -6.14 -4.76 -10.63
C LYS A 108 -6.27 -4.48 -12.13
N GLY A 109 -7.13 -3.53 -12.51
CA GLY A 109 -7.34 -3.19 -13.92
C GLY A 109 -6.09 -2.59 -14.60
N VAL A 110 -5.26 -1.85 -13.84
CA VAL A 110 -4.01 -1.29 -14.37
C VAL A 110 -2.98 -2.39 -14.59
N ILE A 111 -2.84 -3.33 -13.66
CA ILE A 111 -1.90 -4.46 -13.80
C ILE A 111 -2.24 -5.30 -15.04
N GLU A 112 -3.52 -5.59 -15.28
CA GLU A 112 -3.96 -6.34 -16.45
C GLU A 112 -3.54 -5.67 -17.76
N LYS A 113 -3.71 -4.33 -17.85
CA LYS A 113 -3.25 -3.56 -19.01
C LYS A 113 -1.73 -3.49 -19.14
N GLN A 114 -1.00 -3.41 -18.02
CA GLN A 114 0.46 -3.46 -18.04
C GLN A 114 0.98 -4.80 -18.56
N ILE A 115 0.36 -5.91 -18.16
CA ILE A 115 0.70 -7.25 -18.65
C ILE A 115 0.40 -7.37 -20.15
N GLU A 116 -0.76 -6.89 -20.61
CA GLU A 116 -1.13 -6.89 -22.03
C GLU A 116 -0.09 -6.14 -22.88
N VAL A 117 0.31 -4.93 -22.46
CA VAL A 117 1.32 -4.12 -23.14
C VAL A 117 2.69 -4.80 -23.12
N TYR A 118 3.07 -5.40 -21.98
CA TYR A 118 4.33 -6.10 -21.84
C TYR A 118 4.41 -7.31 -22.79
N VAL A 119 3.39 -8.16 -22.81
CA VAL A 119 3.35 -9.36 -23.67
C VAL A 119 3.36 -9.00 -25.16
N ARG A 120 2.53 -8.02 -25.57
CA ARG A 120 2.50 -7.55 -26.97
C ARG A 120 3.88 -7.13 -27.47
N ARG A 121 4.65 -6.46 -26.61
CA ARG A 121 6.02 -6.05 -26.96
C ARG A 121 6.96 -7.23 -27.08
N GLN A 122 6.92 -8.18 -26.14
CA GLN A 122 7.76 -9.37 -26.23
C GLN A 122 7.52 -10.14 -27.54
N VAL A 123 6.26 -10.28 -27.96
CA VAL A 123 5.90 -10.90 -29.24
C VAL A 123 6.40 -10.08 -30.44
N GLN A 124 6.26 -8.75 -30.42
CA GLN A 124 6.79 -7.88 -31.48
C GLN A 124 8.32 -7.94 -31.59
N PHE A 125 9.04 -8.06 -30.47
CA PHE A 125 10.50 -8.23 -30.48
C PHE A 125 10.94 -9.63 -30.96
N GLN A 126 10.11 -10.66 -30.79
CA GLN A 126 10.42 -12.02 -31.27
C GLN A 126 10.17 -12.21 -32.77
N ASN A 127 9.30 -11.38 -33.37
CA ASN A 127 8.95 -11.43 -34.79
C ASN A 127 9.80 -10.50 -35.67
N ASN A 128 10.83 -9.88 -35.10
CA ASN A 128 11.77 -8.96 -35.75
C ASN A 128 13.19 -9.51 -35.59
#